data_AF-A0A2I2GQ08-F1
#
_entry.id   AF-A0A2I2GQ08-F1
#
_cell.length_a   1.000
_cell.length_b   1.000
_cell.length_c   1.000
_cell.angle_alpha   90.00
_cell.angle_beta   90.00
_cell.angle_gamma   90.00
#
_symmetry.space_group_name_H-M   'P 1'
#
loop_
_entity.id
_entity.type
_entity.pdbx_description
1 polymer ?
#
loop_
_entity_poly.entity_id
_entity_poly.type
_entity_poly.pdbx_seq_one_letter_code
_entity_poly.pdbx_strand_id
1 'polypeptide(L)'
;MPFPKPFLIAATGAFVSLQLLFLANMSYLYGTAYHESLRISKMEILFVDFDQDVIGNSVTAAYQGLEGAGFPTLRQHPAAEYPTITSVRQAVCRGPYWGAITANSDASSRLSAALTSSDAAESYNNAEALTYVWNEAKYSAYAQTVYSSLEMLVQATRMAYNNINGTKMMSAIDTTDESISQILLDPISATEINIMPTTQGPRFYYNTVSMVMPILQQFFFIMALNGLSQQFNIFQKLSLRANVGFRLSVSLCYTLVASLCMSGYIWAFRENWEVSSNQFGLTWMAIWLAMHAYFLMIDAALVVIPVQFASFFILTWIILNVSSTISPFDLSPGFYRLGYALPAYELYQVLVDIWTDGCNPYLYRSLPILFSWWVVGLALFLGGMARRVKVSRFGPSASDSRVGTPDEAAEKIH
;
A
#
# COMPACT_ATOMS: atom_id res chain seq x y z
N MET A 1 26.00 45.78 -10.54
CA MET A 1 25.01 46.27 -9.55
C MET A 1 25.05 45.32 -8.36
N PRO A 2 25.28 45.78 -7.12
CA PRO A 2 25.25 44.91 -5.95
C PRO A 2 23.82 44.41 -5.71
N PHE A 3 23.63 43.11 -5.52
CA PHE A 3 22.32 42.54 -5.20
C PHE A 3 21.80 43.15 -3.89
N PRO A 4 20.50 43.48 -3.79
CA PRO A 4 19.95 44.03 -2.56
C PRO A 4 20.07 43.00 -1.43
N LYS A 5 20.76 43.37 -0.35
CA LYS A 5 20.92 42.55 0.87
C LYS A 5 19.63 41.84 1.33
N PRO A 6 18.44 42.46 1.37
CA PRO A 6 17.22 41.76 1.78
C PRO A 6 16.80 40.63 0.83
N PHE A 7 17.06 40.78 -0.47
CA PHE A 7 16.82 39.70 -1.44
C PHE A 7 17.75 38.52 -1.20
N LEU A 8 19.05 38.78 -0.97
CA LEU A 8 20.01 37.73 -0.66
C LEU A 8 19.62 36.97 0.62
N ILE A 9 19.20 37.67 1.68
CA ILE A 9 18.73 37.04 2.93
C ILE A 9 17.50 36.16 2.67
N ALA A 10 16.50 36.67 1.95
CA ALA A 10 15.28 35.92 1.64
C ALA A 10 15.58 34.68 0.76
N ALA A 11 16.43 34.84 -0.26
CA ALA A 11 16.85 33.75 -1.13
C ALA A 11 17.64 32.67 -0.36
N THR A 12 18.59 33.08 0.50
CA THR A 12 19.32 32.14 1.37
C THR A 12 18.39 31.44 2.35
N GLY A 13 17.43 32.17 2.95
CA GLY A 13 16.43 31.59 3.84
C GLY A 13 15.57 30.53 3.14
N ALA A 14 15.08 30.83 1.93
CA ALA A 14 14.33 29.88 1.11
C ALA A 14 15.18 28.66 0.72
N PHE A 15 16.44 28.89 0.33
CA PHE A 15 17.39 27.83 0.01
C PHE A 15 17.57 26.85 1.18
N VAL A 16 17.93 27.35 2.36
CA VAL A 16 18.13 26.51 3.55
C VAL A 16 16.84 25.80 3.96
N SER A 17 15.71 26.51 3.95
CA SER A 17 14.42 25.94 4.36
C SER A 17 13.98 24.79 3.47
N LEU A 18 14.14 24.93 2.15
CA LEU A 18 13.81 23.86 1.20
C LEU A 18 14.74 22.66 1.38
N GLN A 19 16.05 22.86 1.57
CA GLN A 19 16.97 21.75 1.82
C GLN A 19 16.60 20.98 3.09
N LEU A 20 16.29 21.68 4.17
CA LEU A 20 15.85 21.05 5.43
C LEU A 20 14.50 20.32 5.27
N LEU A 21 13.55 20.88 4.51
CA LEU A 21 12.27 20.25 4.22
C LEU A 21 12.46 18.93 3.48
N PHE A 22 13.25 18.92 2.40
CA PHE A 22 13.51 17.71 1.62
C PHE A 22 14.28 16.68 2.45
N LEU A 23 15.29 17.11 3.20
CA LEU A 23 16.05 16.24 4.09
C LEU A 23 15.13 15.58 5.13
N ALA A 24 14.28 16.35 5.81
CA ALA A 24 13.37 15.82 6.83
C ALA A 24 12.35 14.83 6.24
N ASN A 25 11.71 15.20 5.12
CA ASN A 25 10.71 14.34 4.47
C ASN A 25 11.33 13.05 3.91
N MET A 26 12.47 13.15 3.25
CA MET A 26 13.15 11.96 2.72
C MET A 26 13.73 11.11 3.83
N SER A 27 14.25 11.69 4.92
CA SER A 27 14.66 10.93 6.11
C SER A 27 13.49 10.18 6.74
N TYR A 28 12.31 10.80 6.80
CA TYR A 28 11.09 10.13 7.25
C TYR A 28 10.73 8.96 6.33
N LEU A 29 10.67 9.20 5.02
CA LEU A 29 10.35 8.18 4.01
C LEU A 29 11.31 6.98 4.08
N TYR A 30 12.62 7.22 4.01
CA TYR A 30 13.63 6.17 4.06
C TYR A 30 13.66 5.45 5.42
N GLY A 31 13.37 6.17 6.50
CA GLY A 31 13.29 5.60 7.83
C GLY A 31 12.18 4.54 7.97
N THR A 32 11.11 4.61 7.17
CA THR A 32 10.05 3.57 7.17
C THR A 32 10.58 2.19 6.75
N ALA A 33 11.52 2.15 5.79
CA ALA A 33 12.12 0.93 5.23
C ALA A 33 13.48 0.59 5.86
N TYR A 34 13.98 1.41 6.77
CA TYR A 34 15.31 1.22 7.36
C TYR A 34 15.38 -0.07 8.17
N HIS A 35 16.35 -0.94 7.86
CA HIS A 35 16.51 -2.30 8.43
C HIS A 35 15.31 -3.24 8.22
N GLU A 36 14.57 -3.06 7.13
CA GLU A 36 13.46 -3.94 6.78
C GLU A 36 13.87 -5.41 6.59
N SER A 37 15.03 -5.65 5.98
CA SER A 37 15.57 -7.01 5.78
C SER A 37 15.80 -7.78 7.10
N LEU A 38 16.00 -7.09 8.22
CA LEU A 38 16.16 -7.69 9.54
C LEU A 38 14.81 -7.96 10.24
N ARG A 39 13.70 -7.55 9.63
CA ARG A 39 12.36 -7.66 10.20
C ARG A 39 11.46 -8.57 9.37
N ILE A 40 11.97 -9.23 8.34
CA ILE A 40 11.21 -10.19 7.52
C ILE A 40 10.62 -11.31 8.39
N SER A 41 11.31 -11.69 9.48
CA SER A 41 10.78 -12.58 10.52
C SER A 41 9.44 -12.15 11.14
N LYS A 42 9.03 -10.89 11.03
CA LYS A 42 7.70 -10.41 11.47
C LYS A 42 6.57 -10.80 10.52
N MET A 43 6.88 -11.22 9.29
CA MET A 43 5.90 -11.85 8.41
C MET A 43 5.71 -13.28 8.85
N GLU A 44 4.48 -13.65 9.18
CA GLU A 44 4.14 -15.01 9.62
C GLU A 44 3.59 -15.82 8.46
N ILE A 45 4.12 -17.04 8.29
CA ILE A 45 3.63 -18.05 7.35
C ILE A 45 3.03 -19.19 8.15
N LEU A 46 1.80 -19.59 7.82
CA LEU A 46 1.13 -20.71 8.48
C LEU A 46 1.68 -22.05 7.92
N PHE A 47 2.02 -22.98 8.80
CA PHE A 47 2.32 -24.37 8.42
C PHE A 47 1.28 -25.31 9.02
N VAL A 48 0.66 -26.12 8.16
CA VAL A 48 -0.25 -27.19 8.59
C VAL A 48 0.23 -28.50 7.99
N ASP A 49 0.54 -29.45 8.86
CA ASP A 49 0.99 -30.77 8.45
C ASP A 49 -0.20 -31.74 8.41
N PHE A 50 -0.69 -32.08 7.22
CA PHE A 50 -1.72 -33.13 7.05
C PHE A 50 -1.12 -34.52 6.83
N ASP A 51 0.17 -34.60 6.56
CA ASP A 51 0.90 -35.84 6.31
C ASP A 51 1.30 -36.53 7.63
N GLN A 52 1.70 -35.74 8.63
CA GLN A 52 2.15 -36.19 9.96
C GLN A 52 3.29 -37.23 9.89
N ASP A 53 4.10 -37.18 8.84
CA ASP A 53 5.15 -38.16 8.54
C ASP A 53 6.42 -37.45 7.97
N VAL A 54 7.29 -38.19 7.27
CA VAL A 54 8.64 -37.74 6.87
C VAL A 54 8.63 -36.42 6.08
N ILE A 55 7.67 -36.19 5.18
CA ILE A 55 7.59 -34.93 4.40
C ILE A 55 7.25 -33.77 5.33
N GLY A 56 6.26 -33.92 6.22
CA GLY A 56 5.93 -32.92 7.23
C GLY A 56 7.13 -32.60 8.14
N ASN A 57 7.84 -33.64 8.62
CA ASN A 57 9.07 -33.49 9.41
C ASN A 57 10.20 -32.80 8.63
N SER A 58 10.29 -33.06 7.33
CA SER A 58 11.28 -32.44 6.45
C SER A 58 11.04 -30.94 6.27
N VAL A 59 9.78 -30.49 6.25
CA VAL A 59 9.44 -29.05 6.25
C VAL A 59 9.92 -28.37 7.53
N THR A 60 9.66 -29.00 8.69
CA THR A 60 10.12 -28.47 9.98
C THR A 60 11.65 -28.42 10.06
N ALA A 61 12.34 -29.47 9.61
CA ALA A 61 13.80 -29.52 9.57
C ALA A 61 14.39 -28.48 8.60
N ALA A 62 13.75 -28.27 7.44
CA ALA A 62 14.15 -27.25 6.49
C ALA A 62 14.01 -25.84 7.07
N TYR A 63 12.91 -25.56 7.77
CA TYR A 63 12.70 -24.27 8.42
C TYR A 63 13.76 -24.00 9.50
N GLN A 64 14.16 -24.99 10.30
CA GLN A 64 15.24 -24.83 11.30
C GLN A 64 16.56 -24.37 10.67
N GLY A 65 16.85 -24.76 9.42
CA GLY A 65 18.03 -24.30 8.68
C GLY A 65 17.89 -22.90 8.06
N LEU A 66 16.66 -22.43 7.87
CA LEU A 66 16.34 -21.12 7.27
C LEU A 66 15.95 -20.05 8.31
N GLU A 67 15.70 -20.46 9.55
CA GLU A 67 15.23 -19.59 10.62
C GLU A 67 16.21 -18.43 10.86
N GLY A 68 15.70 -17.21 10.79
CA GLY A 68 16.52 -16.03 11.01
C GLY A 68 15.76 -14.73 10.74
N ALA A 69 16.43 -13.61 10.99
CA ALA A 69 15.84 -12.27 10.84
C ALA A 69 15.35 -11.96 9.40
N GLY A 70 16.00 -12.60 8.41
CA GLY A 70 15.74 -12.42 6.98
C GLY A 70 14.75 -13.41 6.35
N PHE A 71 14.14 -14.30 7.14
CA PHE A 71 13.17 -15.28 6.65
C PHE A 71 11.84 -15.13 7.42
N PRO A 72 10.67 -15.25 6.77
CA PRO A 72 9.38 -15.20 7.45
C PRO A 72 9.25 -16.27 8.54
N THR A 73 8.62 -15.94 9.65
CA THR A 73 8.45 -16.92 10.75
C THR A 73 7.41 -17.96 10.36
N LEU A 74 7.80 -19.24 10.38
CA LEU A 74 6.88 -20.36 10.14
C LEU A 74 6.16 -20.71 11.44
N ARG A 75 4.83 -20.63 11.43
CA ARG A 75 3.95 -20.95 12.56
C ARG A 75 3.24 -22.27 12.30
N GLN A 76 3.68 -23.33 12.97
CA GLN A 76 3.02 -24.61 12.88
C GLN A 76 1.73 -24.62 13.72
N HIS A 77 0.61 -25.00 13.10
CA HIS A 77 -0.66 -25.23 13.77
C HIS A 77 -1.17 -26.65 13.47
N PRO A 78 -1.96 -27.25 14.38
CA PRO A 78 -2.51 -28.58 14.18
C PRO A 78 -3.55 -28.58 13.06
N ALA A 79 -3.59 -29.65 12.26
CA ALA A 79 -4.59 -29.85 11.20
C ALA A 79 -6.04 -29.82 11.70
N ALA A 80 -6.27 -30.07 13.00
CA ALA A 80 -7.59 -29.95 13.61
C ALA A 80 -8.16 -28.51 13.59
N GLU A 81 -7.29 -27.49 13.63
CA GLU A 81 -7.71 -26.08 13.55
C GLU A 81 -8.02 -25.67 12.10
N TYR A 82 -7.32 -26.29 11.14
CA TYR A 82 -7.46 -26.03 9.71
C TYR A 82 -7.68 -27.35 8.94
N PRO A 83 -8.88 -27.94 9.01
CA PRO A 83 -9.11 -29.31 8.51
C PRO A 83 -9.03 -29.46 6.98
N THR A 84 -9.02 -28.35 6.23
CA THR A 84 -9.02 -28.36 4.76
C THR A 84 -8.11 -27.29 4.18
N ILE A 85 -7.63 -27.49 2.96
CA ILE A 85 -6.89 -26.46 2.22
C ILE A 85 -7.69 -25.15 2.05
N THR A 86 -9.02 -25.23 1.98
CA THR A 86 -9.90 -24.06 1.95
C THR A 86 -9.83 -23.26 3.26
N SER A 87 -9.78 -23.93 4.42
CA SER A 87 -9.61 -23.26 5.71
C SER A 87 -8.23 -22.60 5.85
N VAL A 88 -7.18 -23.23 5.30
CA VAL A 88 -5.83 -22.64 5.21
C VAL A 88 -5.84 -21.40 4.31
N ARG A 89 -6.48 -21.48 3.12
CA ARG A 89 -6.67 -20.34 2.23
C ARG A 89 -7.43 -19.20 2.93
N GLN A 90 -8.47 -19.53 3.70
CA GLN A 90 -9.22 -18.54 4.46
C GLN A 90 -8.38 -17.88 5.56
N ALA A 91 -7.47 -18.63 6.20
CA ALA A 91 -6.53 -18.10 7.18
C ALA A 91 -5.53 -17.11 6.56
N VAL A 92 -5.07 -17.33 5.33
CA VAL A 92 -4.24 -16.35 4.60
C VAL A 92 -5.05 -15.14 4.14
N CYS A 93 -6.30 -15.38 3.69
CA CYS A 93 -7.22 -14.36 3.19
C CYS A 93 -7.69 -13.36 4.27
N ARG A 94 -8.04 -13.86 5.47
CA ARG A 94 -8.63 -13.04 6.56
C ARG A 94 -7.80 -12.97 7.84
N GLY A 95 -6.76 -13.81 7.95
CA GLY A 95 -5.92 -13.86 9.12
C GLY A 95 -4.68 -12.97 9.03
N PRO A 96 -3.77 -13.09 10.00
CA PRO A 96 -2.53 -12.32 10.05
C PRO A 96 -1.42 -12.87 9.12
N TYR A 97 -1.63 -14.04 8.53
CA TYR A 97 -0.61 -14.73 7.75
C TYR A 97 -0.40 -14.10 6.37
N TRP A 98 0.86 -14.01 5.97
CA TRP A 98 1.25 -13.54 4.63
C TRP A 98 1.20 -14.65 3.59
N GLY A 99 1.32 -15.89 4.03
CA GLY A 99 1.16 -17.08 3.23
C GLY A 99 0.97 -18.31 4.11
N ALA A 100 0.80 -19.46 3.50
CA ALA A 100 0.76 -20.75 4.17
C ALA A 100 1.48 -21.80 3.33
N ILE A 101 1.97 -22.85 3.98
CA ILE A 101 2.47 -24.06 3.36
C ILE A 101 1.84 -25.25 4.07
N THR A 102 1.53 -26.30 3.33
CA THR A 102 0.91 -27.51 3.84
C THR A 102 1.63 -28.72 3.30
N ALA A 103 1.85 -29.71 4.18
CA ALA A 103 2.21 -31.04 3.74
C ALA A 103 0.90 -31.80 3.50
N ASN A 104 0.68 -32.25 2.27
CA ASN A 104 -0.59 -32.86 1.89
C ASN A 104 -0.76 -34.24 2.51
N SER A 105 -2.00 -34.63 2.83
CA SER A 105 -2.29 -35.96 3.38
C SER A 105 -1.69 -37.07 2.52
N ASP A 106 -1.17 -38.10 3.18
CA ASP A 106 -0.59 -39.30 2.57
C ASP A 106 0.60 -39.05 1.63
N ALA A 107 1.20 -37.86 1.62
CA ALA A 107 2.30 -37.51 0.72
C ALA A 107 3.54 -38.40 0.93
N SER A 108 3.92 -38.65 2.19
CA SER A 108 5.04 -39.54 2.52
C SER A 108 4.77 -40.98 2.06
N SER A 109 3.54 -41.46 2.27
CA SER A 109 3.16 -42.80 1.85
C SER A 109 3.14 -42.96 0.32
N ARG A 110 2.64 -41.96 -0.42
CA ARG A 110 2.65 -41.92 -1.89
C ARG A 110 4.07 -41.93 -2.43
N LEU A 111 4.95 -41.10 -1.86
CA LEU A 111 6.36 -41.05 -2.25
C LEU A 111 7.06 -42.39 -1.96
N SER A 112 6.84 -42.99 -0.79
CA SER A 112 7.42 -44.29 -0.47
C SER A 112 6.91 -45.42 -1.38
N ALA A 113 5.63 -45.41 -1.75
CA ALA A 113 5.05 -46.38 -2.69
C ALA A 113 5.66 -46.22 -4.09
N ALA A 114 5.78 -44.98 -4.57
CA ALA A 114 6.38 -44.67 -5.86
C ALA A 114 7.86 -45.06 -5.95
N LEU A 115 8.60 -45.02 -4.85
CA LEU A 115 10.00 -45.45 -4.81
C LEU A 115 10.19 -46.99 -4.74
N THR A 116 9.13 -47.76 -4.47
CA THR A 116 9.21 -49.21 -4.28
C THR A 116 8.46 -50.02 -5.34
N SER A 117 7.66 -49.36 -6.20
CA SER A 117 6.82 -50.00 -7.21
C SER A 117 6.83 -49.19 -8.51
N SER A 118 7.26 -49.80 -9.61
CA SER A 118 7.29 -49.17 -10.95
C SER A 118 5.93 -48.61 -11.38
N ASP A 119 4.84 -49.35 -11.18
CA ASP A 119 3.48 -48.88 -11.53
C ASP A 119 3.08 -47.59 -10.76
N ALA A 120 3.53 -47.47 -9.51
CA ALA A 120 3.25 -46.28 -8.70
C ALA A 120 4.15 -45.10 -9.10
N ALA A 121 5.39 -45.40 -9.52
CA ALA A 121 6.35 -44.42 -10.00
C ALA A 121 5.87 -43.70 -11.27
N GLU A 122 5.27 -44.41 -12.23
CA GLU A 122 4.74 -43.82 -13.46
C GLU A 122 3.63 -42.78 -13.21
N SER A 123 2.88 -42.95 -12.13
CA SER A 123 1.74 -42.07 -11.77
C SER A 123 2.08 -41.00 -10.73
N TYR A 124 3.31 -40.98 -10.20
CA TYR A 124 3.67 -40.10 -9.11
C TYR A 124 3.82 -38.65 -9.57
N ASN A 125 3.14 -37.74 -8.87
CA ASN A 125 3.23 -36.31 -9.09
C ASN A 125 3.87 -35.64 -7.87
N ASN A 126 5.11 -35.18 -8.02
CA ASN A 126 5.84 -34.54 -6.91
C ASN A 126 5.21 -33.21 -6.45
N ALA A 127 4.42 -32.53 -7.28
CA ALA A 127 3.73 -31.29 -6.93
C ALA A 127 2.59 -31.49 -5.91
N GLU A 128 2.13 -32.74 -5.74
CA GLU A 128 1.11 -33.10 -4.76
C GLU A 128 1.68 -33.34 -3.35
N ALA A 129 3.00 -33.24 -3.17
CA ALA A 129 3.63 -33.42 -1.87
C ALA A 129 3.33 -32.23 -0.94
N LEU A 130 3.52 -31.02 -1.44
CA LEU A 130 3.29 -29.78 -0.70
C LEU A 130 2.28 -28.89 -1.42
N THR A 131 1.64 -28.00 -0.69
CA THR A 131 0.82 -26.95 -1.28
C THR A 131 1.02 -25.66 -0.51
N TYR A 132 1.33 -24.58 -1.20
CA TYR A 132 1.48 -23.26 -0.58
C TYR A 132 0.44 -22.27 -1.10
N VAL A 133 0.02 -21.37 -0.21
CA VAL A 133 -1.03 -20.38 -0.45
C VAL A 133 -0.49 -18.99 -0.15
N TRP A 134 -0.71 -18.03 -1.04
CA TRP A 134 -0.29 -16.64 -0.84
C TRP A 134 -1.19 -15.66 -1.60
N ASN A 135 -1.04 -14.36 -1.36
CA ASN A 135 -1.84 -13.33 -2.03
C ASN A 135 -0.94 -12.30 -2.72
N GLU A 136 -0.86 -12.38 -4.04
CA GLU A 136 -0.01 -11.50 -4.84
C GLU A 136 -0.47 -10.03 -4.87
N ALA A 137 -1.77 -9.78 -4.69
CA ALA A 137 -2.33 -8.43 -4.71
C ALA A 137 -1.92 -7.57 -3.48
N LYS A 138 -1.53 -8.22 -2.37
CA LYS A 138 -1.19 -7.54 -1.11
C LYS A 138 0.26 -7.07 -1.13
N TYR A 139 0.48 -5.78 -1.40
CA TYR A 139 1.81 -5.17 -1.49
C TYR A 139 2.76 -5.94 -2.42
N SER A 140 2.65 -5.73 -3.73
CA SER A 140 3.30 -6.57 -4.77
C SER A 140 4.77 -6.94 -4.51
N ALA A 141 5.62 -6.00 -4.11
CA ALA A 141 7.03 -6.27 -3.81
C ALA A 141 7.24 -7.20 -2.59
N TYR A 142 6.36 -7.10 -1.59
CA TYR A 142 6.42 -7.90 -0.37
C TYR A 142 5.78 -9.27 -0.56
N ALA A 143 4.67 -9.35 -1.30
CA ALA A 143 4.10 -10.62 -1.71
C ALA A 143 5.12 -11.46 -2.50
N GLN A 144 5.89 -10.82 -3.39
CA GLN A 144 6.98 -11.48 -4.11
C GLN A 144 8.06 -12.04 -3.18
N THR A 145 8.39 -11.33 -2.09
CA THR A 145 9.35 -11.78 -1.08
C THR A 145 8.82 -13.03 -0.35
N VAL A 146 7.53 -13.05 -0.01
CA VAL A 146 6.86 -14.20 0.62
C VAL A 146 6.85 -15.41 -0.32
N TYR A 147 6.48 -15.21 -1.60
CA TYR A 147 6.54 -16.24 -2.63
C TYR A 147 7.94 -16.85 -2.74
N SER A 148 8.98 -16.01 -2.89
CA SER A 148 10.37 -16.49 -2.96
C SER A 148 10.82 -17.23 -1.69
N SER A 149 10.30 -16.86 -0.53
CA SER A 149 10.56 -17.55 0.73
C SER A 149 9.88 -18.92 0.79
N LEU A 150 8.64 -19.04 0.29
CA LEU A 150 7.91 -20.31 0.18
C LEU A 150 8.62 -21.27 -0.77
N GLU A 151 9.03 -20.80 -1.96
CA GLU A 151 9.82 -21.58 -2.91
C GLU A 151 11.16 -22.05 -2.30
N MET A 152 11.87 -21.15 -1.60
CA MET A 152 13.10 -21.52 -0.88
C MET A 152 12.85 -22.60 0.18
N LEU A 153 11.73 -22.53 0.90
CA LEU A 153 11.35 -23.55 1.89
C LEU A 153 11.03 -24.90 1.24
N VAL A 154 10.37 -24.91 0.08
CA VAL A 154 10.11 -26.14 -0.70
C VAL A 154 11.43 -26.79 -1.13
N GLN A 155 12.37 -26.00 -1.66
CA GLN A 155 13.69 -26.50 -2.04
C GLN A 155 14.50 -27.01 -0.84
N ALA A 156 14.47 -26.29 0.29
CA ALA A 156 15.10 -26.75 1.52
C ALA A 156 14.46 -28.01 2.10
N THR A 157 13.13 -28.17 1.95
CA THR A 157 12.38 -29.38 2.34
C THR A 157 12.86 -30.59 1.55
N ARG A 158 13.06 -30.44 0.24
CA ARG A 158 13.64 -31.49 -0.61
C ARG A 158 15.02 -31.92 -0.12
N MET A 159 15.89 -30.97 0.19
CA MET A 159 17.22 -31.26 0.74
C MET A 159 17.15 -31.95 2.11
N ALA A 160 16.26 -31.49 3.00
CA ALA A 160 16.04 -32.09 4.31
C ALA A 160 15.54 -33.53 4.20
N TYR A 161 14.59 -33.80 3.30
CA TYR A 161 14.09 -35.14 3.02
C TYR A 161 15.21 -36.09 2.56
N ASN A 162 16.06 -35.62 1.63
CA ASN A 162 17.18 -36.42 1.13
C ASN A 162 18.16 -36.81 2.25
N ASN A 163 18.39 -35.91 3.21
CA ASN A 163 19.24 -36.17 4.36
C ASN A 163 18.59 -37.13 5.38
N ILE A 164 17.28 -37.02 5.62
CA ILE A 164 16.56 -37.82 6.62
C ILE A 164 16.30 -39.26 6.12
N ASN A 165 15.84 -39.37 4.87
CA ASN A 165 15.30 -40.61 4.31
C ASN A 165 15.86 -40.98 2.92
N GLY A 166 16.13 -40.00 2.05
CA GLY A 166 16.60 -40.27 0.67
C GLY A 166 17.90 -41.08 0.59
N THR A 167 18.89 -40.77 1.46
CA THR A 167 20.16 -41.52 1.52
C THR A 167 19.99 -42.97 1.98
N LYS A 168 19.03 -43.25 2.87
CA LYS A 168 18.71 -44.62 3.30
C LYS A 168 18.05 -45.39 2.15
N MET A 169 17.15 -44.72 1.45
CA MET A 169 16.35 -45.34 0.39
C MET A 169 17.16 -45.64 -0.86
N MET A 170 18.18 -44.86 -1.18
CA MET A 170 19.07 -45.10 -2.33
C MET A 170 19.81 -46.45 -2.30
N SER A 171 19.93 -47.09 -1.12
CA SER A 171 20.52 -48.42 -0.99
C SER A 171 19.53 -49.59 -1.23
N ALA A 172 18.23 -49.30 -1.27
CA ALA A 172 17.15 -50.29 -1.29
C ALA A 172 16.28 -50.22 -2.57
N ILE A 173 16.57 -49.29 -3.47
CA ILE A 173 15.76 -48.99 -4.65
C ILE A 173 16.42 -49.53 -5.92
N ASP A 174 15.61 -50.02 -6.85
CA ASP A 174 16.05 -50.39 -8.20
C ASP A 174 16.25 -49.13 -9.06
N THR A 175 17.50 -48.73 -9.25
CA THR A 175 17.88 -47.57 -10.06
C THR A 175 17.92 -47.86 -11.57
N THR A 176 17.53 -49.07 -12.00
CA THR A 176 17.42 -49.38 -13.43
C THR A 176 16.12 -48.90 -14.06
N ASP A 177 15.11 -48.59 -13.24
CA ASP A 177 13.87 -47.96 -13.68
C ASP A 177 14.06 -46.44 -13.79
N GLU A 178 13.78 -45.89 -14.99
CA GLU A 178 13.91 -44.46 -15.28
C GLU A 178 12.94 -43.61 -14.44
N SER A 179 11.72 -44.09 -14.22
CA SER A 179 10.68 -43.36 -13.48
C SER A 179 11.08 -43.18 -12.01
N ILE A 180 11.53 -44.26 -11.37
CA ILE A 180 12.00 -44.26 -9.99
C ILE A 180 13.25 -43.38 -9.84
N SER A 181 14.16 -43.42 -10.83
CA SER A 181 15.36 -42.58 -10.85
C SER A 181 15.03 -41.08 -10.92
N GLN A 182 14.02 -40.70 -11.72
CA GLN A 182 13.56 -39.31 -11.79
C GLN A 182 12.94 -38.85 -10.47
N ILE A 183 12.14 -39.70 -9.81
CA ILE A 183 11.54 -39.39 -8.50
C ILE A 183 12.62 -39.21 -7.42
N LEU A 184 13.69 -40.02 -7.45
CA LEU A 184 14.79 -39.88 -6.50
C LEU A 184 15.52 -38.52 -6.65
N LEU A 185 15.63 -38.00 -7.87
CA LEU A 185 16.26 -36.71 -8.14
C LEU A 185 15.34 -35.53 -7.79
N ASP A 186 14.04 -35.68 -7.98
CA ASP A 186 13.05 -34.65 -7.69
C ASP A 186 11.81 -35.19 -6.92
N PRO A 187 11.98 -35.58 -5.63
CA PRO A 187 10.94 -36.30 -4.89
C PRO A 187 9.82 -35.38 -4.40
N ILE A 188 10.11 -34.10 -4.19
CA ILE A 188 9.20 -33.16 -3.52
C ILE A 188 9.18 -31.85 -4.31
N SER A 189 7.98 -31.48 -4.75
CA SER A 189 7.64 -30.16 -5.27
C SER A 189 6.37 -29.67 -4.56
N ALA A 190 5.85 -28.52 -5.00
CA ALA A 190 4.66 -27.92 -4.41
C ALA A 190 3.68 -27.43 -5.47
N THR A 191 2.40 -27.52 -5.14
CA THR A 191 1.33 -26.86 -5.88
C THR A 191 1.11 -25.45 -5.33
N GLU A 192 1.01 -24.48 -6.23
CA GLU A 192 0.74 -23.08 -5.90
C GLU A 192 -0.76 -22.77 -5.85
N ILE A 193 -1.19 -22.06 -4.81
CA ILE A 193 -2.50 -21.41 -4.74
C ILE A 193 -2.30 -19.90 -4.52
N ASN A 194 -2.33 -19.12 -5.59
CA ASN A 194 -2.35 -17.66 -5.51
C ASN A 194 -3.79 -17.17 -5.39
N ILE A 195 -4.11 -16.45 -4.30
CA ILE A 195 -5.47 -15.98 -3.99
C ILE A 195 -5.99 -14.98 -5.03
N MET A 196 -5.13 -14.07 -5.49
CA MET A 196 -5.48 -13.07 -6.49
C MET A 196 -4.27 -12.80 -7.39
N PRO A 197 -4.13 -13.57 -8.49
CA PRO A 197 -3.07 -13.36 -9.47
C PRO A 197 -3.10 -11.94 -10.01
N THR A 198 -2.01 -11.20 -9.78
CA THR A 198 -1.91 -9.76 -10.09
C THR A 198 -0.59 -9.55 -10.82
N THR A 199 -0.45 -10.14 -12.02
CA THR A 199 0.83 -10.22 -12.75
C THR A 199 1.14 -9.02 -13.65
N GLN A 200 0.20 -8.08 -13.77
CA GLN A 200 0.33 -6.93 -14.65
C GLN A 200 1.47 -5.99 -14.23
N GLY A 201 2.19 -5.46 -15.22
CA GLY A 201 3.30 -4.54 -14.98
C GLY A 201 2.94 -3.33 -14.10
N PRO A 202 1.79 -2.65 -14.31
CA PRO A 202 1.41 -1.47 -13.54
C PRO A 202 1.19 -1.67 -12.03
N ARG A 203 1.14 -2.92 -11.53
CA ARG A 203 0.86 -3.24 -10.12
C ARG A 203 1.76 -2.54 -9.11
N PHE A 204 3.00 -2.22 -9.49
CA PHE A 204 3.95 -1.55 -8.59
C PHE A 204 3.59 -0.08 -8.33
N TYR A 205 2.77 0.52 -9.18
CA TYR A 205 2.32 1.90 -9.00
C TYR A 205 1.21 2.02 -7.95
N TYR A 206 0.43 0.96 -7.73
CA TYR A 206 -0.83 1.01 -6.99
C TYR A 206 -0.67 1.48 -5.55
N ASN A 207 0.39 1.07 -4.85
CA ASN A 207 0.68 1.47 -3.48
C ASN A 207 1.75 2.58 -3.39
N THR A 208 2.24 3.09 -4.53
CA THR A 208 3.30 4.10 -4.61
C THR A 208 2.77 5.38 -5.26
N VAL A 209 3.06 5.60 -6.54
CA VAL A 209 2.69 6.81 -7.29
C VAL A 209 1.18 7.02 -7.34
N SER A 210 0.39 5.95 -7.42
CA SER A 210 -1.07 6.02 -7.40
C SER A 210 -1.62 6.57 -6.07
N MET A 211 -0.85 6.52 -4.97
CA MET A 211 -1.25 7.13 -3.70
C MET A 211 -0.86 8.61 -3.60
N VAL A 212 0.10 9.06 -4.41
CA VAL A 212 0.51 10.47 -4.52
C VAL A 212 -0.44 11.28 -5.40
N MET A 213 -0.84 10.71 -6.55
CA MET A 213 -1.61 11.41 -7.57
C MET A 213 -2.95 12.00 -7.07
N PRO A 214 -3.76 11.31 -6.24
CA PRO A 214 -4.98 11.87 -5.66
C PRO A 214 -4.75 13.21 -4.96
N ILE A 215 -3.67 13.32 -4.17
CA ILE A 215 -3.34 14.52 -3.40
C ILE A 215 -2.87 15.64 -4.34
N LEU A 216 -1.95 15.34 -5.27
CA LEU A 216 -1.41 16.32 -6.21
C LEU A 216 -2.48 16.93 -7.12
N GLN A 217 -3.37 16.10 -7.67
CA GLN A 217 -4.46 16.57 -8.53
C GLN A 217 -5.39 17.54 -7.78
N GLN A 218 -5.76 17.20 -6.54
CA GLN A 218 -6.58 18.09 -5.71
C GLN A 218 -5.85 19.42 -5.43
N PHE A 219 -4.57 19.37 -5.09
CA PHE A 219 -3.80 20.58 -4.82
C PHE A 219 -3.76 21.53 -6.01
N PHE A 220 -3.42 21.03 -7.21
CA PHE A 220 -3.34 21.88 -8.41
C PHE A 220 -4.70 22.48 -8.78
N PHE A 221 -5.77 21.70 -8.68
CA PHE A 221 -7.09 22.23 -8.97
C PHE A 221 -7.56 23.25 -7.92
N ILE A 222 -7.27 23.04 -6.63
CA ILE A 222 -7.57 24.03 -5.58
C ILE A 222 -6.80 25.34 -5.81
N MET A 223 -5.54 25.27 -6.23
CA MET A 223 -4.75 26.45 -6.57
C MET A 223 -5.37 27.23 -7.74
N ALA A 224 -5.76 26.54 -8.81
CA ALA A 224 -6.46 27.15 -9.93
C ALA A 224 -7.81 27.77 -9.50
N LEU A 225 -8.60 27.04 -8.71
CA LEU A 225 -9.89 27.49 -8.20
C LEU A 225 -9.75 28.71 -7.28
N ASN A 226 -8.70 28.78 -6.45
CA ASN A 226 -8.38 29.94 -5.62
C ASN A 226 -8.02 31.15 -6.47
N GLY A 227 -7.15 30.99 -7.47
CA GLY A 227 -6.78 32.06 -8.39
C GLY A 227 -7.97 32.64 -9.15
N LEU A 228 -8.82 31.76 -9.71
CA LEU A 228 -10.06 32.16 -10.39
C LEU A 228 -11.04 32.86 -9.43
N SER A 229 -11.24 32.30 -8.23
CA SER A 229 -12.16 32.90 -7.24
C SER A 229 -11.73 34.32 -6.84
N GLN A 230 -10.41 34.56 -6.75
CA GLN A 230 -9.85 35.89 -6.50
C GLN A 230 -10.02 36.82 -7.70
N GLN A 231 -9.66 36.37 -8.91
CA GLN A 231 -9.77 37.17 -10.14
C GLN A 231 -11.21 37.66 -10.41
N PHE A 232 -12.19 36.79 -10.19
CA PHE A 232 -13.61 37.11 -10.41
C PHE A 232 -14.31 37.75 -9.18
N ASN A 233 -13.59 37.94 -8.06
CA ASN A 233 -14.10 38.45 -6.79
C ASN A 233 -15.33 37.67 -6.27
N ILE A 234 -15.34 36.34 -6.46
CA ILE A 234 -16.47 35.46 -6.13
C ILE A 234 -16.83 35.56 -4.64
N PHE A 235 -15.81 35.61 -3.76
CA PHE A 235 -15.98 35.71 -2.31
C PHE A 235 -16.65 37.02 -1.84
N GLN A 236 -16.54 38.10 -2.63
CA GLN A 236 -17.17 39.39 -2.33
C GLN A 236 -18.59 39.46 -2.89
N LYS A 237 -18.81 38.92 -4.10
CA LYS A 237 -20.09 39.03 -4.82
C LYS A 237 -21.17 38.08 -4.30
N LEU A 238 -20.79 36.88 -3.86
CA LEU A 238 -21.76 35.87 -3.44
C LEU A 238 -22.00 35.90 -1.93
N SER A 239 -23.21 35.50 -1.50
CA SER A 239 -23.50 35.23 -0.08
C SER A 239 -22.66 34.06 0.44
N LEU A 240 -22.50 33.92 1.76
CA LEU A 240 -21.75 32.80 2.34
C LEU A 240 -22.31 31.44 1.90
N ARG A 241 -23.65 31.29 1.95
CA ARG A 241 -24.33 30.04 1.53
C ARG A 241 -24.11 29.74 0.05
N ALA A 242 -24.18 30.75 -0.81
CA ALA A 242 -23.93 30.58 -2.25
C ALA A 242 -22.47 30.22 -2.54
N ASN A 243 -21.51 30.85 -1.86
CA ASN A 243 -20.09 30.50 -1.96
C ASN A 243 -19.80 29.06 -1.52
N VAL A 244 -20.35 28.66 -0.37
CA VAL A 244 -20.21 27.30 0.16
C VAL A 244 -20.83 26.29 -0.81
N GLY A 245 -22.07 26.53 -1.27
CA GLY A 245 -22.76 25.66 -2.21
C GLY A 245 -22.00 25.52 -3.53
N PHE A 246 -21.57 26.64 -4.14
CA PHE A 246 -20.78 26.62 -5.38
C PHE A 246 -19.49 25.81 -5.21
N ARG A 247 -18.70 26.11 -4.18
CA ARG A 247 -17.40 25.49 -3.99
C ARG A 247 -17.51 24.00 -3.65
N LEU A 248 -18.52 23.62 -2.85
CA LEU A 248 -18.81 22.22 -2.53
C LEU A 248 -19.24 21.45 -3.79
N SER A 249 -20.14 22.01 -4.60
CA SER A 249 -20.55 21.39 -5.87
C SER A 249 -19.38 21.20 -6.82
N VAL A 250 -18.52 22.21 -6.97
CA VAL A 250 -17.30 22.11 -7.79
C VAL A 250 -16.36 21.03 -7.25
N SER A 251 -16.18 20.95 -5.92
CA SER A 251 -15.33 19.92 -5.30
C SER A 251 -15.85 18.51 -5.53
N LEU A 252 -17.17 18.30 -5.38
CA LEU A 252 -17.81 17.01 -5.62
C LEU A 252 -17.69 16.60 -7.09
N CYS A 253 -18.03 17.49 -8.03
CA CYS A 253 -17.94 17.19 -9.46
C CYS A 253 -16.49 16.90 -9.90
N TYR A 254 -15.54 17.74 -9.49
CA TYR A 254 -14.14 17.57 -9.87
C TYR A 254 -13.56 16.27 -9.33
N THR A 255 -13.76 15.98 -8.05
CA THR A 255 -13.24 14.75 -7.42
C THR A 255 -13.91 13.50 -7.98
N LEU A 256 -15.20 13.56 -8.32
CA LEU A 256 -15.93 12.45 -8.93
C LEU A 256 -15.41 12.10 -10.33
N VAL A 257 -15.11 13.12 -11.15
CA VAL A 257 -14.52 12.92 -12.48
C VAL A 257 -13.05 12.51 -12.37
N ALA A 258 -12.27 13.14 -11.49
CA ALA A 258 -10.85 12.81 -11.30
C ALA A 258 -10.67 11.36 -10.82
N SER A 259 -11.50 10.91 -9.89
CA SER A 259 -11.50 9.51 -9.41
C SER A 259 -11.95 8.54 -10.49
N LEU A 260 -12.88 8.93 -11.36
CA LEU A 260 -13.28 8.12 -12.52
C LEU A 260 -12.12 8.00 -13.52
N CYS A 261 -11.42 9.09 -13.82
CA CYS A 261 -10.22 9.04 -14.68
C CYS A 261 -9.15 8.14 -14.08
N MET A 262 -8.96 8.21 -12.76
CA MET A 262 -7.98 7.37 -12.06
C MET A 262 -8.33 5.89 -12.13
N SER A 263 -9.56 5.56 -11.76
CA SER A 263 -10.07 4.18 -11.82
C SER A 263 -10.08 3.68 -13.26
N GLY A 264 -10.39 4.56 -14.22
CA GLY A 264 -10.41 4.29 -15.65
C GLY A 264 -9.05 3.89 -16.21
N TYR A 265 -7.96 4.56 -15.82
CA TYR A 265 -6.63 4.13 -16.27
C TYR A 265 -6.19 2.82 -15.58
N ILE A 266 -6.50 2.62 -14.29
CA ILE A 266 -6.21 1.34 -13.61
C ILE A 266 -6.92 0.19 -14.35
N TRP A 267 -8.17 0.43 -14.74
CA TRP A 267 -8.99 -0.52 -15.48
C TRP A 267 -8.51 -0.74 -16.92
N ALA A 268 -8.10 0.31 -17.63
CA ALA A 268 -7.63 0.23 -19.01
C ALA A 268 -6.31 -0.54 -19.12
N PHE A 269 -5.42 -0.39 -18.14
CA PHE A 269 -4.12 -1.07 -18.08
C PHE A 269 -4.12 -2.30 -17.15
N ARG A 270 -5.28 -2.95 -16.99
CA ARG A 270 -5.41 -4.16 -16.16
C ARG A 270 -4.82 -5.41 -16.81
N GLU A 271 -4.55 -5.40 -18.11
CA GLU A 271 -4.05 -6.55 -18.87
C GLU A 271 -4.93 -7.80 -18.63
N ASN A 272 -4.36 -8.91 -18.16
CA ASN A 272 -5.06 -10.16 -17.85
C ASN A 272 -5.58 -10.23 -16.41
N TRP A 273 -5.53 -9.12 -15.66
CA TRP A 273 -5.98 -9.09 -14.27
C TRP A 273 -7.50 -9.25 -14.19
N GLU A 274 -7.94 -10.33 -13.53
CA GLU A 274 -9.34 -10.77 -13.45
C GLU A 274 -10.19 -9.94 -12.48
N VAL A 275 -10.25 -8.63 -12.71
CA VAL A 275 -11.07 -7.71 -11.90
C VAL A 275 -12.43 -7.50 -12.56
N SER A 276 -13.51 -7.64 -11.78
CA SER A 276 -14.89 -7.52 -12.24
C SER A 276 -15.35 -6.06 -12.37
N SER A 277 -16.42 -5.83 -13.16
CA SER A 277 -17.02 -4.50 -13.29
C SER A 277 -17.60 -3.97 -11.97
N ASN A 278 -18.00 -4.85 -11.05
CA ASN A 278 -18.43 -4.46 -9.71
C ASN A 278 -17.25 -3.91 -8.90
N GLN A 279 -16.09 -4.58 -8.95
CA GLN A 279 -14.86 -4.11 -8.31
C GLN A 279 -14.38 -2.78 -8.90
N PHE A 280 -14.61 -2.52 -10.19
CA PHE A 280 -14.37 -1.19 -10.79
C PHE A 280 -15.23 -0.09 -10.13
N GLY A 281 -16.54 -0.32 -9.99
CA GLY A 281 -17.44 0.64 -9.35
C GLY A 281 -17.06 0.92 -7.89
N LEU A 282 -16.71 -0.12 -7.14
CA LEU A 282 -16.23 0.03 -5.76
C LEU A 282 -14.89 0.77 -5.68
N THR A 283 -13.94 0.44 -6.57
CA THR A 283 -12.64 1.14 -6.70
C THR A 283 -12.86 2.63 -6.95
N TRP A 284 -13.78 2.97 -7.86
CA TRP A 284 -14.11 4.35 -8.17
C TRP A 284 -14.67 5.10 -6.95
N MET A 285 -15.63 4.51 -6.23
CA MET A 285 -16.21 5.15 -5.04
C MET A 285 -15.22 5.28 -3.89
N ALA A 286 -14.33 4.30 -3.69
CA ALA A 286 -13.28 4.38 -2.68
C ALA A 286 -12.28 5.51 -2.98
N ILE A 287 -11.81 5.59 -4.23
CA ILE A 287 -10.90 6.65 -4.67
C ILE A 287 -11.59 8.02 -4.62
N TRP A 288 -12.86 8.10 -5.00
CA TRP A 288 -13.66 9.33 -4.88
C TRP A 288 -13.73 9.83 -3.45
N LEU A 289 -14.07 8.95 -2.49
CA LEU A 289 -14.17 9.31 -1.08
C LEU A 289 -12.84 9.88 -0.56
N ALA A 290 -11.72 9.23 -0.89
CA ALA A 290 -10.39 9.70 -0.52
C ALA A 290 -10.02 11.03 -1.21
N MET A 291 -10.25 11.16 -2.51
CA MET A 291 -10.00 12.41 -3.25
C MET A 291 -10.81 13.57 -2.70
N HIS A 292 -12.07 13.35 -2.34
CA HIS A 292 -12.90 14.40 -1.75
C HIS A 292 -12.42 14.76 -0.34
N ALA A 293 -12.03 13.79 0.49
CA ALA A 293 -11.41 14.07 1.79
C ALA A 293 -10.11 14.91 1.64
N TYR A 294 -9.24 14.56 0.69
CA TYR A 294 -8.05 15.35 0.39
C TYR A 294 -8.38 16.75 -0.10
N PHE A 295 -9.37 16.90 -0.98
CA PHE A 295 -9.79 18.22 -1.46
C PHE A 295 -10.18 19.11 -0.29
N LEU A 296 -11.05 18.62 0.60
CA LEU A 296 -11.55 19.36 1.75
C LEU A 296 -10.40 19.75 2.72
N MET A 297 -9.48 18.82 2.97
CA MET A 297 -8.32 19.06 3.83
C MET A 297 -7.33 20.06 3.27
N ILE A 298 -6.99 19.93 1.99
CA ILE A 298 -6.09 20.88 1.34
C ILE A 298 -6.75 22.25 1.27
N ASP A 299 -8.04 22.33 0.92
CA ASP A 299 -8.73 23.61 0.82
C ASP A 299 -8.80 24.32 2.17
N ALA A 300 -9.10 23.59 3.24
CA ALA A 300 -9.10 24.12 4.60
C ALA A 300 -7.70 24.56 5.05
N ALA A 301 -6.66 23.75 4.78
CA ALA A 301 -5.28 24.08 5.14
C ALA A 301 -4.80 25.38 4.46
N LEU A 302 -5.12 25.55 3.17
CA LEU A 302 -4.76 26.75 2.39
C LEU A 302 -5.55 28.01 2.79
N VAL A 303 -6.55 27.91 3.66
CA VAL A 303 -7.16 29.10 4.30
C VAL A 303 -6.20 29.68 5.36
N VAL A 304 -5.45 28.82 6.03
CA VAL A 304 -4.59 29.18 7.18
C VAL A 304 -3.15 29.39 6.73
N ILE A 305 -2.67 28.55 5.83
CA ILE A 305 -1.29 28.54 5.36
C ILE A 305 -1.14 29.55 4.22
N PRO A 306 -0.23 30.54 4.33
CA PRO A 306 0.07 31.45 3.23
C PRO A 306 0.55 30.69 1.99
N VAL A 307 0.15 31.16 0.80
CA VAL A 307 0.43 30.46 -0.47
C VAL A 307 1.91 30.18 -0.71
N GLN A 308 2.80 31.05 -0.23
CA GLN A 308 4.26 30.88 -0.31
C GLN A 308 4.80 29.66 0.45
N PHE A 309 4.05 29.16 1.45
CA PHE A 309 4.38 27.95 2.21
C PHE A 309 3.52 26.74 1.82
N ALA A 310 2.63 26.86 0.83
CA ALA A 310 1.76 25.78 0.39
C ALA A 310 2.56 24.54 -0.04
N SER A 311 3.66 24.73 -0.75
CA SER A 311 4.55 23.64 -1.19
C SER A 311 5.17 22.87 -0.01
N PHE A 312 5.48 23.54 1.10
CA PHE A 312 6.03 22.89 2.30
C PHE A 312 5.01 21.94 2.94
N PHE A 313 3.76 22.42 3.06
CA PHE A 313 2.66 21.61 3.57
C PHE A 313 2.34 20.44 2.65
N ILE A 314 2.15 20.69 1.36
CA ILE A 314 1.74 19.65 0.41
C ILE A 314 2.81 18.58 0.22
N LEU A 315 4.09 18.96 0.12
CA LEU A 315 5.16 17.99 0.05
C LEU A 315 5.17 17.09 1.28
N THR A 316 5.09 17.68 2.48
CA THR A 316 5.07 16.91 3.73
C THR A 316 3.84 16.01 3.80
N TRP A 317 2.66 16.52 3.45
CA TRP A 317 1.42 15.76 3.45
C TRP A 317 1.46 14.58 2.49
N ILE A 318 2.01 14.77 1.28
CA ILE A 318 2.22 13.70 0.30
C ILE A 318 3.15 12.63 0.85
N ILE A 319 4.31 13.04 1.39
CA ILE A 319 5.33 12.10 1.84
C ILE A 319 4.82 11.27 3.02
N LEU A 320 4.13 11.88 3.99
CA LEU A 320 3.48 11.16 5.07
C LEU A 320 2.48 10.11 4.53
N ASN A 321 1.61 10.50 3.60
CA ASN A 321 0.60 9.59 3.04
C ASN A 321 1.22 8.45 2.21
N VAL A 322 2.14 8.73 1.28
CA VAL A 322 2.73 7.67 0.46
C VAL A 322 3.64 6.73 1.25
N SER A 323 4.37 7.26 2.24
CA SER A 323 5.21 6.43 3.11
C SER A 323 4.41 5.38 3.88
N SER A 324 3.13 5.66 4.15
CA SER A 324 2.22 4.72 4.83
C SER A 324 1.79 3.54 3.95
N THR A 325 1.89 3.67 2.62
CA THR A 325 1.42 2.65 1.66
C THR A 325 2.55 1.88 0.98
N ILE A 326 3.79 2.35 1.07
CA ILE A 326 4.92 1.70 0.41
C ILE A 326 5.22 0.34 1.03
N SER A 327 5.27 0.27 2.36
CA SER A 327 5.60 -0.96 3.11
C SER A 327 4.48 -1.36 4.07
N PRO A 328 4.32 -2.67 4.34
CA PRO A 328 3.42 -3.12 5.38
C PRO A 328 3.95 -2.73 6.77
N PHE A 329 3.06 -2.27 7.64
CA PHE A 329 3.43 -1.85 9.00
C PHE A 329 3.92 -2.98 9.92
N ASP A 330 3.72 -4.23 9.51
CA ASP A 330 4.35 -5.39 10.15
C ASP A 330 5.88 -5.29 10.13
N LEU A 331 6.42 -4.71 9.04
CA LEU A 331 7.85 -4.50 8.81
C LEU A 331 8.34 -3.09 9.18
N SER A 332 7.44 -2.15 9.49
CA SER A 332 7.84 -0.79 9.87
C SER A 332 8.14 -0.66 11.38
N PRO A 333 9.12 0.17 11.78
CA PRO A 333 9.31 0.52 13.19
C PRO A 333 8.05 1.14 13.80
N GLY A 334 7.84 0.95 15.10
CA GLY A 334 6.63 1.38 15.80
C GLY A 334 6.28 2.86 15.64
N PHE A 335 7.28 3.74 15.53
CA PHE A 335 7.07 5.17 15.30
C PHE A 335 6.27 5.45 14.01
N TYR A 336 6.57 4.74 12.91
CA TYR A 336 5.95 4.97 11.61
C TYR A 336 4.52 4.41 11.50
N ARG A 337 4.08 3.62 12.48
CA ARG A 337 2.70 3.12 12.57
C ARG A 337 1.67 4.22 12.82
N LEU A 338 2.11 5.47 13.07
CA LEU A 338 1.22 6.64 13.00
C LEU A 338 0.46 6.72 11.67
N GLY A 339 1.02 6.11 10.61
CA GLY A 339 0.39 6.04 9.30
C GLY A 339 -0.93 5.26 9.25
N TYR A 340 -1.28 4.46 10.27
CA TYR A 340 -2.63 3.87 10.38
C TYR A 340 -3.73 4.94 10.37
N ALA A 341 -3.45 6.15 10.85
CA ALA A 341 -4.43 7.22 10.82
C ALA A 341 -4.49 7.94 9.47
N LEU A 342 -3.62 7.66 8.49
CA LEU A 342 -3.51 8.45 7.27
C LEU A 342 -4.48 7.96 6.17
N PRO A 343 -5.12 8.87 5.41
CA PRO A 343 -6.09 8.49 4.39
C PRO A 343 -5.53 7.57 3.29
N ALA A 344 -4.26 7.72 2.89
CA ALA A 344 -3.66 6.87 1.85
C ALA A 344 -3.55 5.41 2.27
N TYR A 345 -3.09 5.15 3.51
CA TYR A 345 -3.04 3.80 4.05
C TYR A 345 -4.41 3.14 4.00
N GLU A 346 -5.42 3.83 4.52
CA GLU A 346 -6.76 3.27 4.60
C GLU A 346 -7.43 3.14 3.23
N LEU A 347 -7.18 4.06 2.29
CA LEU A 347 -7.57 3.88 0.90
C LEU A 347 -6.94 2.61 0.31
N TYR A 348 -5.64 2.40 0.49
CA TYR A 348 -4.95 1.23 -0.05
C TYR A 348 -5.52 -0.07 0.53
N GLN A 349 -5.80 -0.12 1.83
CA GLN A 349 -6.44 -1.29 2.45
C GLN A 349 -7.83 -1.57 1.87
N VAL A 350 -8.65 -0.54 1.65
CA VAL A 350 -9.96 -0.68 1.01
C VAL A 350 -9.81 -1.16 -0.44
N LEU A 351 -8.83 -0.66 -1.19
CA LEU A 351 -8.59 -1.08 -2.56
C LEU A 351 -8.15 -2.54 -2.65
N VAL A 352 -7.22 -2.99 -1.79
CA VAL A 352 -6.81 -4.40 -1.74
C VAL A 352 -7.99 -5.30 -1.36
N ASP A 353 -8.84 -4.87 -0.41
CA ASP A 353 -10.05 -5.62 -0.06
C ASP A 353 -10.99 -5.78 -1.27
N ILE A 354 -11.24 -4.70 -2.01
CA ILE A 354 -12.06 -4.72 -3.22
C ILE A 354 -11.45 -5.63 -4.29
N TRP A 355 -10.15 -5.49 -4.58
CA TRP A 355 -9.48 -6.24 -5.64
C TRP A 355 -9.34 -7.72 -5.35
N THR A 356 -9.40 -8.12 -4.08
CA THR A 356 -9.25 -9.51 -3.65
C THR A 356 -10.56 -10.15 -3.19
N ASP A 357 -11.70 -9.54 -3.54
CA ASP A 357 -13.05 -9.98 -3.15
C ASP A 357 -13.20 -10.26 -1.64
N GLY A 358 -12.66 -9.36 -0.82
CA GLY A 358 -12.77 -9.44 0.64
C GLY A 358 -11.65 -10.22 1.33
N CYS A 359 -10.55 -10.53 0.63
CA CYS A 359 -9.34 -11.11 1.22
C CYS A 359 -8.39 -10.07 1.80
N ASN A 360 -8.95 -9.09 2.52
CA ASN A 360 -8.20 -8.18 3.36
C ASN A 360 -9.01 -7.80 4.63
N PRO A 361 -8.64 -8.26 5.83
CA PRO A 361 -9.49 -8.16 7.02
C PRO A 361 -9.62 -6.74 7.60
N TYR A 362 -9.10 -5.70 6.95
CA TYR A 362 -9.00 -4.35 7.52
C TYR A 362 -10.15 -3.41 7.15
N LEU A 363 -11.08 -3.82 6.27
CA LEU A 363 -12.19 -2.97 5.80
C LEU A 363 -12.98 -2.31 6.95
N TYR A 364 -13.25 -3.07 8.03
CA TYR A 364 -14.00 -2.60 9.19
C TYR A 364 -13.35 -1.41 9.91
N ARG A 365 -12.03 -1.26 9.80
CA ARG A 365 -11.24 -0.16 10.37
C ARG A 365 -10.99 0.93 9.34
N SER A 366 -10.63 0.53 8.12
CA SER A 366 -10.16 1.44 7.08
C SER A 366 -11.25 2.39 6.59
N LEU A 367 -12.45 1.86 6.32
CA LEU A 367 -13.54 2.66 5.79
C LEU A 367 -14.04 3.71 6.80
N PRO A 368 -14.26 3.39 8.10
CA PRO A 368 -14.61 4.40 9.10
C PRO A 368 -13.55 5.48 9.32
N ILE A 369 -12.26 5.15 9.28
CA ILE A 369 -11.18 6.15 9.42
C ILE A 369 -11.20 7.10 8.22
N LEU A 370 -11.31 6.57 7.00
CA LEU A 370 -11.41 7.38 5.79
C LEU A 370 -12.65 8.28 5.80
N PHE A 371 -13.79 7.76 6.26
CA PHE A 371 -15.01 8.54 6.44
C PHE A 371 -14.87 9.62 7.53
N SER A 372 -14.14 9.33 8.60
CA SER A 372 -13.86 10.31 9.66
C SER A 372 -13.06 11.50 9.12
N TRP A 373 -12.06 11.26 8.26
CA TRP A 373 -11.35 12.34 7.55
C TRP A 373 -12.26 13.16 6.65
N TRP A 374 -13.21 12.52 5.98
CA TRP A 374 -14.20 13.22 5.16
C TRP A 374 -15.10 14.14 6.01
N VAL A 375 -15.59 13.65 7.16
CA VAL A 375 -16.42 14.45 8.09
C VAL A 375 -15.63 15.62 8.69
N VAL A 376 -14.42 15.37 9.19
CA VAL A 376 -13.51 16.41 9.70
C VAL A 376 -13.17 17.41 8.60
N GLY A 377 -12.95 16.91 7.38
CA GLY A 377 -12.76 17.68 6.17
C GLY A 377 -13.89 18.65 5.91
N LEU A 378 -15.14 18.18 5.95
CA LEU A 378 -16.31 19.02 5.75
C LEU A 378 -16.43 20.11 6.82
N ALA A 379 -16.22 19.77 8.09
CA ALA A 379 -16.28 20.74 9.18
C ALA A 379 -15.22 21.84 9.02
N LEU A 380 -13.97 21.46 8.72
CA LEU A 380 -12.86 22.40 8.50
C LEU A 380 -13.06 23.23 7.23
N PHE A 381 -13.62 22.65 6.17
CA PHE A 381 -13.99 23.36 4.94
C PHE A 381 -15.04 24.44 5.21
N LEU A 382 -16.12 24.13 5.94
CA LEU A 382 -17.17 25.10 6.27
C LEU A 382 -16.61 26.26 7.11
N GLY A 383 -15.79 25.96 8.12
CA GLY A 383 -15.10 26.98 8.91
C GLY A 383 -14.13 27.82 8.07
N GLY A 384 -13.38 27.18 7.18
CA GLY A 384 -12.46 27.83 6.25
C GLY A 384 -13.18 28.79 5.29
N MET A 385 -14.33 28.39 4.76
CA MET A 385 -15.16 29.23 3.89
C MET A 385 -15.72 30.44 4.61
N ALA A 386 -16.21 30.27 5.85
CA ALA A 386 -16.67 31.38 6.68
C ALA A 386 -15.53 32.40 6.90
N ARG A 387 -14.30 31.92 7.17
CA ARG A 387 -13.12 32.77 7.32
C ARG A 387 -12.76 33.50 6.02
N ARG A 388 -12.75 32.82 4.87
CA ARG A 388 -12.44 33.45 3.56
C ARG A 388 -13.41 34.59 3.24
N VAL A 389 -14.71 34.36 3.39
CA VAL A 389 -15.73 35.41 3.13
C VAL A 389 -15.58 36.58 4.10
N LYS A 390 -15.31 36.33 5.39
CA LYS A 390 -15.08 37.40 6.37
C LYS A 390 -13.87 38.26 6.01
N VAL A 391 -12.73 37.63 5.67
CA VAL A 391 -11.51 38.35 5.27
C VAL A 391 -11.70 39.12 3.97
N SER A 392 -12.38 38.55 2.97
CA SER A 392 -12.59 39.23 1.69
C SER A 392 -13.56 40.43 1.76
N ARG A 393 -14.47 40.45 2.73
CA ARG A 393 -15.47 41.52 2.92
C ARG A 393 -15.04 42.62 3.89
N PHE A 394 -14.25 42.26 4.90
CA PHE A 394 -13.87 43.17 6.00
C PHE A 394 -12.37 43.34 6.16
N GLY A 395 -11.56 42.70 5.31
CA GLY A 395 -10.12 42.94 5.27
C GLY A 395 -9.81 44.31 4.66
N PRO A 396 -8.66 44.92 5.00
CA PRO A 396 -8.26 46.20 4.43
C PRO A 396 -8.27 46.08 2.91
N SER A 397 -9.09 46.88 2.26
CA SER A 397 -9.15 46.96 0.81
C SER A 397 -7.78 47.38 0.29
N ALA A 398 -7.25 46.67 -0.71
CA ALA A 398 -6.02 47.03 -1.41
C ALA A 398 -6.09 48.42 -2.11
N SER A 399 -7.20 49.14 -1.97
CA SER A 399 -7.36 50.55 -2.35
C SER A 399 -6.84 51.55 -1.31
N ASP A 400 -6.61 51.15 -0.04
CA ASP A 400 -6.11 52.07 1.00
C ASP A 400 -4.58 52.29 0.97
N SER A 401 -3.85 51.57 0.11
CA SER A 401 -2.42 51.77 -0.10
C SER A 401 -2.09 52.61 -1.35
N ARG A 402 -3.07 53.33 -1.92
CA ARG A 402 -2.84 54.33 -2.99
C ARG A 402 -3.42 55.70 -2.61
N VAL A 403 -2.98 56.25 -1.49
CA VAL A 403 -2.98 57.71 -1.30
C VAL A 403 -1.62 58.09 -0.74
N GLY A 404 -0.90 58.89 -1.54
CA GLY A 404 0.48 59.28 -1.36
C GLY A 404 1.00 59.82 -2.68
N THR A 405 0.24 60.75 -3.27
CA THR A 405 0.71 61.58 -4.38
C THR A 405 1.92 62.40 -3.89
N PRO A 406 3.02 62.49 -4.65
CA PRO A 406 4.28 63.10 -4.21
C PRO A 406 4.29 64.64 -4.12
N ASP A 407 3.13 65.30 -3.96
CA ASP A 407 3.03 66.77 -3.93
C ASP A 407 2.82 67.39 -2.53
N GLU A 408 2.57 66.61 -1.48
CA GLU A 408 2.37 67.17 -0.11
C GLU A 408 3.67 67.29 0.73
N ALA A 409 4.82 66.88 0.19
CA ALA A 409 6.10 66.98 0.91
C ALA A 409 6.83 68.32 0.73
N ALA A 410 6.31 69.25 -0.09
CA ALA A 410 7.00 70.50 -0.42
C ALA A 410 6.57 71.73 0.40
N GLU A 411 5.52 71.66 1.21
CA GLU A 411 4.96 72.85 1.90
C GLU A 411 5.22 72.88 3.42
N LYS A 412 6.38 72.37 3.86
CA LYS A 412 6.84 72.52 5.26
C LYS A 412 8.33 72.87 5.40
N ILE A 413 8.85 73.63 4.44
CA ILE A 413 10.13 74.32 4.59
C ILE A 413 9.95 75.75 4.08
N HIS A 414 9.40 76.61 4.93
CA HIS A 414 9.70 78.05 4.95
C HIS A 414 9.45 78.61 6.35
#